data_AF-H2CDD8-F1
#
_entry.id   AF-H2CDD8-F1
#
_cell.length_a   1.000
_cell.length_b   1.000
_cell.length_c   1.000
_cell.angle_alpha   90.00
_cell.angle_beta   90.00
_cell.angle_gamma   90.00
#
_symmetry.space_group_name_H-M   'P 1'
#
loop_
_entity.id
_entity.type
_entity.pdbx_description
1 polymer ?
#
loop_
_entity_poly.entity_id
_entity_poly.type
_entity_poly.pdbx_seq_one_letter_code
_entity_poly.pdbx_strand_id
1 'polypeptide(L)'
;MHRIEIEADQRILILDGAMGTMIQQAGPVEDDFRGPLLKGHSIELKGNNDLLCLTAADLILQIHKEYVLAGADILSTNTFGANRISQTDYETAHLSYEMNRQGAILAREAARSADKRPVFVAGAMGPTTKLGSLSPDVNDPGYRSVGFDELVEAYQEQIEGLLDGGVDLFLLETVTDTLNAKAAIYALMNTFERRGKSYPVMVSGTITDASGRILSGQTIEAFLISISHAPLFSVGLNCSLGAKELYPFVHDLHRASTFRVSVHPNAGLPNAFGSYDQSAGEFADLVRSMAEQGWLNIVGGCCGTTPAHIRAAAKALRDVMPRRSRHASHSIEQRATTAAPVVEAVEAWQPSHEKPTFNLPHLLSMIASIEDEATLRAFKSRFDKERALYHSEQAMLAGAHLIGRFQYLREEGRLRRSA
;
A
#
# COMPACT_ATOMS: atom_id res chain seq x y z
N MET A 1 -4.90 -14.02 -19.46
CA MET A 1 -3.62 -13.29 -19.34
C MET A 1 -3.84 -11.90 -19.92
N HIS A 2 -3.65 -10.87 -19.11
CA HIS A 2 -3.79 -9.47 -19.49
C HIS A 2 -2.60 -9.05 -20.38
N ARG A 3 -2.80 -8.11 -21.31
CA ARG A 3 -1.74 -7.66 -22.25
C ARG A 3 -0.48 -7.19 -21.52
N ILE A 4 -0.62 -6.50 -20.39
CA ILE A 4 0.52 -6.02 -19.59
C ILE A 4 1.40 -7.17 -19.05
N GLU A 5 0.80 -8.34 -18.76
CA GLU A 5 1.55 -9.50 -18.30
C GLU A 5 2.47 -10.05 -19.41
N ILE A 6 1.98 -10.05 -20.65
CA ILE A 6 2.74 -10.48 -21.82
C ILE A 6 3.92 -9.53 -22.05
N GLU A 7 3.69 -8.22 -21.97
CA GLU A 7 4.73 -7.20 -22.16
C GLU A 7 5.80 -7.30 -21.06
N ALA A 8 5.40 -7.48 -19.79
CA ALA A 8 6.33 -7.58 -18.65
C ALA A 8 7.18 -8.86 -18.64
N ASP A 9 6.79 -9.88 -19.41
CA ASP A 9 7.59 -11.10 -19.61
C ASP A 9 8.63 -10.95 -20.72
N GLN A 10 8.43 -9.99 -21.63
CA GLN A 10 9.30 -9.77 -22.78
C GLN A 10 10.33 -8.66 -22.55
N ARG A 11 9.95 -7.63 -21.78
CA ARG A 11 10.78 -6.45 -21.53
C ARG A 11 10.50 -5.86 -20.15
N ILE A 12 11.43 -5.04 -19.66
CA ILE A 12 11.17 -4.21 -18.49
C ILE A 12 10.19 -3.10 -18.88
N LEU A 13 9.11 -2.95 -18.10
CA LEU A 13 8.13 -1.88 -18.30
C LEU A 13 8.55 -0.62 -17.55
N ILE A 14 8.27 0.53 -18.16
CA ILE A 14 8.56 1.83 -17.55
C ILE A 14 7.29 2.41 -16.93
N LEU A 15 7.25 2.53 -15.61
CA LEU A 15 6.27 3.34 -14.90
C LEU A 15 6.68 4.82 -14.99
N ASP A 16 5.71 5.74 -14.92
CA ASP A 16 5.97 7.17 -14.91
C ASP A 16 6.70 7.67 -13.64
N GLY A 17 6.84 8.99 -13.54
CA GLY A 17 7.53 9.66 -12.43
C GLY A 17 6.56 10.40 -11.51
N ALA A 18 7.08 11.30 -10.67
CA ALA A 18 6.27 12.00 -9.69
C ALA A 18 5.32 13.07 -10.28
N MET A 19 4.02 12.76 -10.29
CA MET A 19 2.95 13.72 -10.52
C MET A 19 3.05 14.96 -9.60
N GLY A 20 3.24 14.75 -8.29
CA GLY A 20 3.34 15.84 -7.32
C GLY A 20 4.53 16.78 -7.59
N THR A 21 5.67 16.26 -8.05
CA THR A 21 6.83 17.09 -8.42
C THR A 21 6.54 17.96 -9.64
N MET A 22 5.85 17.41 -10.65
CA MET A 22 5.46 18.16 -11.84
C MET A 22 4.40 19.23 -11.54
N ILE A 23 3.43 18.92 -10.67
CA ILE A 23 2.44 19.91 -10.18
C ILE A 23 3.15 21.03 -9.42
N GLN A 24 4.08 20.71 -8.52
CA GLN A 24 4.83 21.72 -7.77
C GLN A 24 5.63 22.66 -8.69
N GLN A 25 6.22 22.14 -9.77
CA GLN A 25 6.92 22.94 -10.77
C GLN A 25 5.99 23.86 -11.57
N ALA A 26 4.77 23.40 -11.88
CA ALA A 26 3.75 24.23 -12.54
C ALA A 26 3.26 25.36 -11.64
N GLY A 27 3.35 25.19 -10.31
CA GLY A 27 3.06 26.23 -9.32
C GLY A 27 1.61 26.68 -9.26
N PRO A 28 0.61 25.77 -9.19
CA PRO A 28 -0.79 26.16 -9.06
C PRO A 28 -1.03 26.96 -7.77
N VAL A 29 -1.92 27.92 -7.85
CA VAL A 29 -2.36 28.75 -6.72
C VAL A 29 -3.71 28.27 -6.21
N GLU A 30 -4.14 28.76 -5.05
CA GLU A 30 -5.39 28.35 -4.38
C GLU A 30 -6.62 28.36 -5.30
N ASP A 31 -6.73 29.37 -6.17
CA ASP A 31 -7.84 29.48 -7.13
C ASP A 31 -7.88 28.31 -8.13
N ASP A 32 -6.74 27.72 -8.48
CA ASP A 32 -6.66 26.55 -9.36
C ASP A 32 -7.19 25.28 -8.66
N PHE A 33 -6.96 25.15 -7.34
CA PHE A 33 -7.48 24.04 -6.53
C PHE A 33 -8.98 24.17 -6.24
N ARG A 34 -9.49 25.40 -6.18
CA ARG A 34 -10.93 25.66 -6.00
C ARG A 34 -11.69 25.46 -7.30
N GLY A 35 -11.17 26.04 -8.39
CA GLY A 35 -11.91 26.20 -9.63
C GLY A 35 -13.30 26.81 -9.43
N PRO A 36 -14.19 26.69 -10.42
CA PRO A 36 -15.59 27.10 -10.27
C PRO A 36 -16.36 26.25 -9.24
N LEU A 37 -15.99 24.98 -9.07
CA LEU A 37 -16.70 23.99 -8.25
C LEU A 37 -16.64 24.33 -6.75
N LEU A 38 -15.49 24.78 -6.25
CA LEU A 38 -15.21 24.98 -4.83
C LEU A 38 -14.84 26.44 -4.50
N LYS A 39 -15.28 27.39 -5.32
CA LYS A 39 -14.98 28.83 -5.15
C LYS A 39 -15.31 29.35 -3.74
N GLY A 40 -16.41 28.89 -3.15
CA GLY A 40 -16.88 29.28 -1.82
C GLY A 40 -16.45 28.36 -0.67
N HIS A 41 -15.50 27.44 -0.89
CA HIS A 41 -15.08 26.48 0.13
C HIS A 41 -14.49 27.16 1.37
N SER A 42 -14.76 26.63 2.55
CA SER A 42 -14.47 27.24 3.86
C SER A 42 -12.98 27.27 4.23
N ILE A 43 -12.20 26.33 3.70
CA ILE A 43 -10.80 26.11 4.06
C ILE A 43 -9.89 26.12 2.83
N GLU A 44 -8.58 26.24 3.06
CA GLU A 44 -7.55 26.19 2.01
C GLU A 44 -7.52 24.80 1.34
N LEU A 45 -7.45 24.76 0.02
CA LEU A 45 -7.39 23.52 -0.78
C LEU A 45 -6.02 23.26 -1.39
N LYS A 46 -5.14 24.26 -1.41
CA LYS A 46 -3.77 24.14 -1.89
C LYS A 46 -3.05 22.98 -1.21
N GLY A 47 -2.45 22.11 -2.03
CA GLY A 47 -1.79 20.89 -1.59
C GLY A 47 -2.63 19.61 -1.80
N ASN A 48 -3.94 19.74 -1.99
CA ASN A 48 -4.79 18.64 -2.42
C ASN A 48 -4.66 18.41 -3.94
N ASN A 49 -3.55 17.83 -4.36
CA ASN A 49 -3.24 17.63 -5.78
C ASN A 49 -4.26 16.76 -6.51
N ASP A 50 -4.94 15.84 -5.82
CA ASP A 50 -6.00 15.00 -6.39
C ASP A 50 -7.18 15.83 -6.94
N LEU A 51 -7.51 16.97 -6.31
CA LEU A 51 -8.58 17.88 -6.77
C LEU A 51 -8.31 18.49 -8.15
N LEU A 52 -7.04 18.65 -8.53
CA LEU A 52 -6.67 19.23 -9.82
C LEU A 52 -7.16 18.39 -11.00
N CYS A 53 -7.49 17.11 -10.80
CA CYS A 53 -8.21 16.31 -11.80
C CYS A 53 -9.55 16.95 -12.20
N LEU A 54 -10.24 17.60 -11.26
CA LEU A 54 -11.54 18.23 -11.48
C LEU A 54 -11.40 19.72 -11.83
N THR A 55 -10.49 20.43 -11.17
CA THR A 55 -10.44 21.89 -11.22
C THR A 55 -9.41 22.43 -12.21
N ALA A 56 -8.38 21.63 -12.55
CA ALA A 56 -7.30 21.99 -13.46
C ALA A 56 -6.92 20.81 -14.38
N ALA A 57 -7.93 20.18 -14.98
CA ALA A 57 -7.78 18.96 -15.77
C ALA A 57 -6.72 19.05 -16.89
N ASP A 58 -6.63 20.20 -17.56
CA ASP A 58 -5.65 20.43 -18.63
C ASP A 58 -4.20 20.33 -18.13
N LEU A 59 -3.92 20.81 -16.91
CA LEU A 59 -2.60 20.70 -16.30
C LEU A 59 -2.22 19.23 -16.07
N ILE A 60 -3.13 18.46 -15.47
CA ILE A 60 -2.90 17.03 -15.18
C ILE A 60 -2.74 16.24 -16.48
N LEU A 61 -3.59 16.49 -17.47
CA LEU A 61 -3.51 15.87 -18.79
C LEU A 61 -2.16 16.15 -19.47
N GLN A 62 -1.67 17.39 -19.37
CA GLN A 62 -0.39 17.78 -19.96
C GLN A 62 0.78 17.06 -19.29
N ILE A 63 0.80 16.94 -17.96
CA ILE A 63 1.80 16.14 -17.23
C ILE A 63 1.74 14.67 -17.67
N HIS A 64 0.53 14.12 -17.79
CA HIS A 64 0.18 12.91 -18.55
C HIS A 64 1.02 12.71 -19.81
N LYS A 65 0.80 13.61 -20.76
CA LYS A 65 1.39 13.57 -22.09
C LYS A 65 2.91 13.66 -22.04
N GLU A 66 3.48 14.43 -21.11
CA GLU A 66 4.93 14.54 -20.94
C GLU A 66 5.58 13.22 -20.54
N TYR A 67 4.97 12.44 -19.64
CA TYR A 67 5.47 11.11 -19.29
C TYR A 67 5.28 10.09 -20.42
N VAL A 68 4.18 10.17 -21.19
CA VAL A 68 4.01 9.36 -22.42
C VAL A 68 5.13 9.65 -23.41
N LEU A 69 5.46 10.93 -23.63
CA LEU A 69 6.56 11.35 -24.50
C LEU A 69 7.94 10.97 -23.94
N ALA A 70 8.08 10.85 -22.62
CA ALA A 70 9.30 10.36 -21.98
C ALA A 70 9.54 8.86 -22.20
N GLY A 71 8.47 8.10 -22.49
CA GLY A 71 8.56 6.66 -22.74
C GLY A 71 7.90 5.81 -21.65
N ALA A 72 7.09 6.38 -20.77
CA ALA A 72 6.33 5.60 -19.78
C ALA A 72 5.37 4.63 -20.48
N ASP A 73 5.44 3.36 -20.13
CA ASP A 73 4.52 2.29 -20.55
C ASP A 73 3.31 2.19 -19.63
N ILE A 74 3.45 2.63 -18.38
CA ILE A 74 2.38 2.67 -17.37
C ILE A 74 2.30 4.10 -16.85
N LEU A 75 1.10 4.70 -16.89
CA LEU A 75 0.79 5.97 -16.25
C LEU A 75 0.06 5.71 -14.94
N SER A 76 0.51 6.31 -13.85
CA SER A 76 -0.24 6.36 -12.59
C SER A 76 -1.26 7.48 -12.67
N THR A 77 -2.51 7.23 -12.27
CA THR A 77 -3.54 8.28 -12.17
C THR A 77 -3.18 9.27 -11.05
N ASN A 78 -3.57 10.55 -11.20
CA ASN A 78 -3.42 11.54 -10.13
C ASN A 78 -4.52 11.36 -9.05
N THR A 79 -4.45 10.23 -8.33
CA THR A 79 -5.49 9.77 -7.39
C THR A 79 -4.90 9.15 -6.12
N PHE A 80 -3.65 9.46 -5.79
CA PHE A 80 -2.96 8.91 -4.62
C PHE A 80 -3.74 9.13 -3.32
N GLY A 81 -4.26 10.34 -3.12
CA GLY A 81 -5.03 10.75 -1.94
C GLY A 81 -6.53 10.85 -2.20
N ALA A 82 -7.03 10.46 -3.38
CA ALA A 82 -8.44 10.54 -3.77
C ALA A 82 -9.31 9.46 -3.08
N ASN A 83 -9.22 9.32 -1.76
CA ASN A 83 -10.10 8.45 -0.99
C ASN A 83 -10.82 9.27 0.08
N ARG A 84 -11.98 8.78 0.51
CA ARG A 84 -12.86 9.51 1.44
C ARG A 84 -12.18 9.92 2.75
N ILE A 85 -11.30 9.07 3.28
CA ILE A 85 -10.58 9.33 4.53
C ILE A 85 -9.62 10.51 4.36
N SER A 86 -8.73 10.45 3.36
CA SER A 86 -7.78 11.53 3.06
C SER A 86 -8.47 12.84 2.69
N GLN A 87 -9.54 12.76 1.90
CA GLN A 87 -10.27 13.95 1.45
C GLN A 87 -11.10 14.61 2.56
N THR A 88 -11.23 13.96 3.74
CA THR A 88 -11.83 14.59 4.93
C THR A 88 -10.97 15.73 5.46
N ASP A 89 -9.64 15.64 5.32
CA ASP A 89 -8.71 16.69 5.76
C ASP A 89 -8.90 18.01 4.97
N TYR A 90 -9.52 17.92 3.79
CA TYR A 90 -9.87 19.05 2.92
C TYR A 90 -11.39 19.28 2.80
N GLU A 91 -12.21 18.63 3.63
CA GLU A 91 -13.68 18.70 3.58
C GLU A 91 -14.29 18.37 2.19
N THR A 92 -13.60 17.55 1.39
CA THR A 92 -13.96 17.19 0.01
C THR A 92 -14.20 15.69 -0.18
N ALA A 93 -14.41 14.96 0.92
CA ALA A 93 -14.73 13.53 0.93
C ALA A 93 -15.85 13.10 -0.05
N HIS A 94 -16.83 13.97 -0.29
CA HIS A 94 -17.94 13.73 -1.22
C HIS A 94 -17.54 13.74 -2.71
N LEU A 95 -16.33 14.21 -3.05
CA LEU A 95 -15.80 14.25 -4.40
C LEU A 95 -14.87 13.06 -4.72
N SER A 96 -14.60 12.19 -3.74
CA SER A 96 -13.70 11.03 -3.84
C SER A 96 -13.93 10.21 -5.11
N TYR A 97 -15.17 9.77 -5.36
CA TYR A 97 -15.52 9.00 -6.56
C TYR A 97 -15.19 9.77 -7.86
N GLU A 98 -15.60 11.04 -7.97
CA GLU A 98 -15.44 11.81 -9.21
C GLU A 98 -13.98 12.18 -9.46
N MET A 99 -13.18 12.46 -8.42
CA MET A 99 -11.74 12.66 -8.55
C MET A 99 -11.07 11.43 -9.19
N ASN A 100 -11.42 10.23 -8.72
CA ASN A 100 -10.88 8.99 -9.27
C ASN A 100 -11.30 8.75 -10.71
N ARG A 101 -12.59 8.92 -10.99
CA ARG A 101 -13.15 8.74 -12.32
C ARG A 101 -12.49 9.68 -13.32
N GLN A 102 -12.39 10.96 -12.98
CA GLN A 102 -11.78 11.96 -13.84
C GLN A 102 -10.26 11.77 -13.97
N GLY A 103 -9.56 11.44 -12.88
CA GLY A 103 -8.13 11.13 -12.92
C GLY A 103 -7.81 9.96 -13.87
N ALA A 104 -8.62 8.91 -13.86
CA ALA A 104 -8.51 7.80 -14.80
C ALA A 104 -8.82 8.20 -16.26
N ILE A 105 -9.83 9.05 -16.49
CA ILE A 105 -10.15 9.57 -17.83
C ILE A 105 -8.98 10.38 -18.41
N LEU A 106 -8.37 11.27 -17.62
CA LEU A 106 -7.25 12.10 -18.07
C LEU A 106 -6.02 11.27 -18.41
N ALA A 107 -5.65 10.32 -17.55
CA ALA A 107 -4.55 9.39 -17.83
C ALA A 107 -4.84 8.54 -19.08
N ARG A 108 -6.09 8.09 -19.27
CA ARG A 108 -6.51 7.35 -20.47
C ARG A 108 -6.43 8.19 -21.73
N GLU A 109 -6.82 9.46 -21.66
CA GLU A 109 -6.70 10.40 -22.77
C GLU A 109 -5.23 10.61 -23.15
N ALA A 110 -4.35 10.84 -22.18
CA ALA A 110 -2.91 10.91 -22.42
C ALA A 110 -2.36 9.61 -23.04
N ALA A 111 -2.76 8.45 -22.54
CA ALA A 111 -2.32 7.16 -23.09
C ALA A 111 -2.66 6.99 -24.58
N ARG A 112 -3.78 7.58 -25.05
CA ARG A 112 -4.17 7.54 -26.48
C ARG A 112 -3.27 8.38 -27.38
N SER A 113 -2.50 9.32 -26.84
CA SER A 113 -1.56 10.12 -27.63
C SER A 113 -0.25 9.39 -27.96
N ALA A 114 -0.07 8.15 -27.46
CA ALA A 114 1.10 7.34 -27.77
C ALA A 114 1.06 6.80 -29.21
N ASP A 115 2.10 7.04 -30.01
CA ASP A 115 2.20 6.47 -31.36
C ASP A 115 2.59 4.98 -31.29
N LYS A 116 1.69 4.10 -31.74
CA LYS A 116 1.91 2.67 -32.04
C LYS A 116 2.37 1.75 -30.89
N ARG A 117 2.56 2.25 -29.66
CA ARG A 117 2.87 1.43 -28.47
C ARG A 117 1.71 1.46 -27.46
N PRO A 118 1.40 0.34 -26.78
CA PRO A 118 0.43 0.36 -25.70
C PRO A 118 0.96 1.18 -24.52
N VAL A 119 0.11 2.02 -23.95
CA VAL A 119 0.32 2.67 -22.66
C VAL A 119 -0.83 2.28 -21.75
N PHE A 120 -0.49 1.70 -20.61
CA PHE A 120 -1.45 1.22 -19.61
C PHE A 120 -1.73 2.30 -18.57
N VAL A 121 -2.95 2.34 -18.05
CA VAL A 121 -3.35 3.28 -16.99
C VAL A 121 -3.52 2.53 -15.68
N ALA A 122 -2.65 2.81 -14.70
CA ALA A 122 -2.72 2.28 -13.35
C ALA A 122 -3.51 3.21 -12.43
N GLY A 123 -4.59 2.71 -11.85
CA GLY A 123 -5.31 3.37 -10.79
C GLY A 123 -4.47 3.43 -9.51
N ALA A 124 -3.83 4.56 -9.27
CA ALA A 124 -2.98 4.80 -8.10
C ALA A 124 -3.83 5.00 -6.85
N MET A 125 -3.49 4.28 -5.79
CA MET A 125 -4.16 4.33 -4.50
C MET A 125 -3.09 4.34 -3.39
N GLY A 126 -2.99 5.46 -2.67
CA GLY A 126 -2.09 5.63 -1.54
C GLY A 126 -2.64 5.03 -0.24
N PRO A 127 -1.88 5.09 0.87
CA PRO A 127 -2.21 4.41 2.13
C PRO A 127 -3.31 5.10 2.97
N THR A 128 -3.97 6.15 2.46
CA THR A 128 -4.77 7.13 3.22
C THR A 128 -3.96 7.97 4.21
N THR A 129 -4.59 8.93 4.91
CA THR A 129 -3.94 9.72 5.98
C THR A 129 -4.01 9.06 7.36
N LYS A 130 -4.68 7.90 7.49
CA LYS A 130 -4.83 7.15 8.74
C LYS A 130 -4.27 5.75 8.62
N LEU A 131 -3.72 5.21 9.71
CA LEU A 131 -3.13 3.87 9.76
C LEU A 131 -4.00 2.94 10.60
N GLY A 132 -4.30 1.75 10.09
CA GLY A 132 -5.14 0.78 10.79
C GLY A 132 -4.40 -0.03 11.86
N SER A 133 -3.09 -0.21 11.72
CA SER A 133 -2.30 -1.02 12.65
C SER A 133 -1.60 -0.22 13.75
N LEU A 134 -1.41 1.10 13.56
CA LEU A 134 -0.71 1.99 14.49
C LEU A 134 -1.66 2.98 15.15
N SER A 135 -1.46 3.22 16.45
CA SER A 135 -2.14 4.31 17.16
C SER A 135 -1.46 5.64 16.83
N PRO A 136 -2.22 6.71 16.51
CA PRO A 136 -1.66 8.06 16.43
C PRO A 136 -1.43 8.69 17.81
N ASP A 137 -1.98 8.13 18.89
CA ASP A 137 -1.77 8.61 20.26
C ASP A 137 -0.77 7.70 20.98
N VAL A 138 0.42 8.26 21.26
CA VAL A 138 1.50 7.56 21.97
C VAL A 138 1.12 7.18 23.40
N ASN A 139 0.13 7.85 24.00
CA ASN A 139 -0.34 7.57 25.35
C ASN A 139 -1.46 6.51 25.38
N ASP A 140 -2.07 6.20 24.23
CA ASP A 140 -3.04 5.13 24.07
C ASP A 140 -2.65 4.21 22.89
N PRO A 141 -1.78 3.21 23.11
CA PRO A 141 -1.35 2.30 22.06
C PRO A 141 -2.50 1.40 21.52
N GLY A 142 -3.63 1.34 22.23
CA GLY A 142 -4.82 0.60 21.82
C GLY A 142 -5.80 1.39 20.96
N TYR A 143 -5.68 2.73 20.92
CA TYR A 143 -6.52 3.58 20.09
C TYR A 143 -6.24 3.39 18.60
N ARG A 144 -7.28 3.49 17.77
CA ARG A 144 -7.18 3.49 16.30
C ARG A 144 -8.08 4.60 15.77
N SER A 145 -7.55 5.42 14.87
CA SER A 145 -8.29 6.52 14.24
C SER A 145 -9.16 6.09 13.06
N VAL A 146 -9.01 4.84 12.62
CA VAL A 146 -9.73 4.20 11.51
C VAL A 146 -9.89 2.70 11.77
N GLY A 147 -11.04 2.14 11.37
CA GLY A 147 -11.31 0.71 11.40
C GLY A 147 -10.99 0.00 10.08
N PHE A 148 -10.96 -1.34 10.08
CA PHE A 148 -10.75 -2.12 8.86
C PHE A 148 -11.89 -1.94 7.85
N ASP A 149 -13.14 -2.00 8.32
CA ASP A 149 -14.31 -1.85 7.44
C ASP A 149 -14.38 -0.44 6.83
N GLU A 150 -14.05 0.60 7.60
CA GLU A 150 -13.96 1.99 7.12
C GLU A 150 -12.90 2.15 6.02
N LEU A 151 -11.73 1.50 6.17
CA LEU A 151 -10.72 1.44 5.11
C LEU A 151 -11.26 0.73 3.87
N VAL A 152 -11.94 -0.41 4.02
CA VAL A 152 -12.52 -1.17 2.91
C VAL A 152 -13.53 -0.30 2.15
N GLU A 153 -14.43 0.39 2.85
CA GLU A 153 -15.42 1.28 2.24
C GLU A 153 -14.76 2.43 1.46
N ALA A 154 -13.74 3.08 2.05
CA ALA A 154 -13.03 4.18 1.41
C ALA A 154 -12.29 3.73 0.13
N TYR A 155 -11.60 2.58 0.19
CA TYR A 155 -10.95 2.02 -1.00
C TYR A 155 -11.99 1.56 -2.03
N GLN A 156 -13.11 0.98 -1.61
CA GLN A 156 -14.15 0.55 -2.54
C GLN A 156 -14.72 1.72 -3.35
N GLU A 157 -15.03 2.86 -2.73
CA GLU A 157 -15.48 4.07 -3.44
C GLU A 157 -14.45 4.53 -4.48
N GLN A 158 -13.17 4.56 -4.10
CA GLN A 158 -12.06 4.91 -4.98
C GLN A 158 -11.94 3.93 -6.17
N ILE A 159 -12.00 2.63 -5.91
CA ILE A 159 -11.90 1.57 -6.93
C ILE A 159 -13.04 1.70 -7.95
N GLU A 160 -14.28 1.92 -7.51
CA GLU A 160 -15.43 2.06 -8.41
C GLU A 160 -15.24 3.25 -9.36
N GLY A 161 -14.78 4.40 -8.85
CA GLY A 161 -14.46 5.57 -9.67
C GLY A 161 -13.36 5.29 -10.69
N LEU A 162 -12.26 4.66 -10.28
CA LEU A 162 -11.15 4.27 -11.16
C LEU A 162 -11.61 3.32 -12.28
N LEU A 163 -12.44 2.32 -11.95
CA LEU A 163 -12.99 1.37 -12.93
C LEU A 163 -13.88 2.07 -13.95
N ASP A 164 -14.76 2.97 -13.51
CA ASP A 164 -15.67 3.71 -14.38
C ASP A 164 -14.94 4.75 -15.25
N GLY A 165 -13.78 5.23 -14.80
CA GLY A 165 -12.87 6.04 -15.60
C GLY A 165 -11.98 5.22 -16.56
N GLY A 166 -11.95 3.90 -16.41
CA GLY A 166 -11.37 2.97 -17.37
C GLY A 166 -9.88 2.67 -17.19
N VAL A 167 -9.43 2.42 -15.95
CA VAL A 167 -8.07 1.92 -15.67
C VAL A 167 -7.83 0.50 -16.23
N ASP A 168 -6.56 0.16 -16.52
CA ASP A 168 -6.12 -1.16 -16.97
C ASP A 168 -5.69 -2.07 -15.82
N LEU A 169 -5.20 -1.47 -14.73
CA LEU A 169 -4.64 -2.13 -13.56
C LEU A 169 -4.75 -1.21 -12.34
N PHE A 170 -4.44 -1.75 -11.16
CA PHE A 170 -4.36 -0.99 -9.91
C PHE A 170 -2.95 -0.95 -9.35
N LEU A 171 -2.61 0.16 -8.70
CA LEU A 171 -1.34 0.36 -8.01
C LEU A 171 -1.63 0.80 -6.58
N LEU A 172 -1.50 -0.14 -5.64
CA LEU A 172 -1.40 0.16 -4.21
C LEU A 172 0.03 0.61 -3.95
N GLU A 173 0.27 1.89 -3.74
CA GLU A 173 1.63 2.42 -3.60
C GLU A 173 1.88 3.15 -2.29
N THR A 174 3.17 3.23 -1.92
CA THR A 174 3.62 3.84 -0.68
C THR A 174 2.95 3.18 0.54
N VAL A 175 2.85 1.84 0.51
CA VAL A 175 2.28 1.09 1.62
C VAL A 175 3.20 1.22 2.84
N THR A 176 2.78 2.04 3.79
CA THR A 176 3.39 2.22 5.11
C THR A 176 2.81 1.27 6.15
N ASP A 177 1.55 0.87 5.96
CA ASP A 177 0.80 -0.02 6.84
C ASP A 177 0.15 -1.17 6.05
N THR A 178 0.58 -2.39 6.33
CA THR A 178 0.06 -3.61 5.71
C THR A 178 -1.41 -3.87 6.00
N LEU A 179 -1.97 -3.38 7.13
CA LEU A 179 -3.40 -3.54 7.38
C LEU A 179 -4.23 -2.72 6.39
N ASN A 180 -3.77 -1.51 6.05
CA ASN A 180 -4.37 -0.68 5.00
C ASN A 180 -4.28 -1.37 3.64
N ALA A 181 -3.11 -1.92 3.29
CA ALA A 181 -2.97 -2.67 2.04
C ALA A 181 -3.87 -3.90 1.99
N LYS A 182 -4.05 -4.62 3.10
CA LYS A 182 -4.99 -5.76 3.18
C LYS A 182 -6.45 -5.32 3.01
N ALA A 183 -6.85 -4.19 3.58
CA ALA A 183 -8.18 -3.62 3.37
C ALA A 183 -8.40 -3.26 1.88
N ALA A 184 -7.41 -2.62 1.25
CA ALA A 184 -7.48 -2.26 -0.16
C ALA A 184 -7.52 -3.49 -1.08
N ILE A 185 -6.69 -4.51 -0.81
CA ILE A 185 -6.71 -5.80 -1.50
C ILE A 185 -8.08 -6.46 -1.35
N TYR A 186 -8.64 -6.49 -0.15
CA TYR A 186 -9.97 -7.05 0.10
C TYR A 186 -11.05 -6.32 -0.72
N ALA A 187 -11.03 -4.98 -0.71
CA ALA A 187 -11.95 -4.16 -1.49
C ALA A 187 -11.82 -4.41 -3.01
N LEU A 188 -10.59 -4.55 -3.52
CA LEU A 188 -10.32 -4.91 -4.91
C LEU A 188 -10.91 -6.28 -5.26
N MET A 189 -10.59 -7.31 -4.47
CA MET A 189 -11.05 -8.68 -4.74
C MET A 189 -12.58 -8.76 -4.73
N ASN A 190 -13.23 -8.17 -3.73
CA ASN A 190 -14.70 -8.11 -3.63
C ASN A 190 -15.31 -7.36 -4.82
N THR A 191 -14.70 -6.26 -5.26
CA THR A 191 -15.19 -5.48 -6.41
C THR A 191 -15.00 -6.23 -7.73
N PHE A 192 -13.88 -6.94 -7.91
CA PHE A 192 -13.64 -7.76 -9.09
C PHE A 192 -14.64 -8.91 -9.20
N GLU A 193 -14.95 -9.56 -8.07
CA GLU A 193 -15.98 -10.59 -7.99
C GLU A 193 -17.35 -10.02 -8.35
N ARG A 194 -17.77 -8.91 -7.73
CA ARG A 194 -19.06 -8.25 -8.03
C ARG A 194 -19.19 -7.83 -9.50
N ARG A 195 -18.12 -7.32 -10.11
CA ARG A 195 -18.10 -6.90 -11.52
C ARG A 195 -17.83 -8.03 -12.50
N GLY A 196 -17.54 -9.25 -12.02
CA GLY A 196 -17.23 -10.41 -12.87
C GLY A 196 -15.98 -10.24 -13.74
N LYS A 197 -15.03 -9.39 -13.33
CA LYS A 197 -13.82 -9.07 -14.11
C LYS A 197 -12.63 -8.82 -13.19
N SER A 198 -11.53 -9.54 -13.44
CA SER A 198 -10.26 -9.35 -12.76
C SER A 198 -9.41 -8.28 -13.44
N TYR A 199 -8.56 -7.62 -12.65
CA TYR A 199 -7.55 -6.68 -13.13
C TYR A 199 -6.19 -6.98 -12.47
N PRO A 200 -5.06 -6.72 -13.15
CA PRO A 200 -3.75 -6.80 -12.53
C PRO A 200 -3.63 -5.82 -11.34
N VAL A 201 -2.99 -6.26 -10.26
CA VAL A 201 -2.78 -5.45 -9.05
C VAL A 201 -1.30 -5.38 -8.71
N MET A 202 -0.74 -4.18 -8.70
CA MET A 202 0.60 -3.89 -8.20
C MET A 202 0.50 -3.46 -6.74
N VAL A 203 1.43 -3.94 -5.91
CA VAL A 203 1.57 -3.50 -4.52
C VAL A 203 3.01 -3.05 -4.27
N SER A 204 3.19 -1.82 -3.82
CA SER A 204 4.49 -1.24 -3.55
C SER A 204 4.59 -0.74 -2.12
N GLY A 205 5.50 -1.34 -1.36
CA GLY A 205 5.81 -0.93 0.01
C GLY A 205 6.78 0.24 0.05
N THR A 206 6.78 1.00 1.14
CA THR A 206 7.82 1.99 1.41
C THR A 206 8.64 1.60 2.63
N ILE A 207 9.97 1.61 2.47
CA ILE A 207 10.92 1.38 3.55
C ILE A 207 11.29 2.75 4.13
N THR A 208 11.03 2.96 5.42
CA THR A 208 11.14 4.29 6.02
C THR A 208 12.57 4.69 6.34
N ASP A 209 13.45 3.71 6.57
CA ASP A 209 14.84 3.96 6.96
C ASP A 209 15.74 2.74 6.66
N ALA A 210 17.02 2.84 7.07
CA ALA A 210 18.02 1.80 6.87
C ALA A 210 17.74 0.47 7.61
N SER A 211 16.73 0.40 8.48
CA SER A 211 16.33 -0.84 9.15
C SER A 211 15.68 -1.85 8.21
N GLY A 212 15.27 -1.43 7.01
CA GLY A 212 14.63 -2.32 6.02
C GLY A 212 13.20 -2.69 6.38
N ARG A 213 12.52 -1.86 7.17
CA ARG A 213 11.14 -2.07 7.60
C ARG A 213 10.20 -1.05 6.98
N ILE A 214 8.96 -1.48 6.74
CA ILE A 214 7.85 -0.55 6.53
C ILE A 214 7.49 0.11 7.87
N LEU A 215 6.74 1.21 7.84
CA LEU A 215 6.41 1.98 9.04
C LEU A 215 5.72 1.16 10.13
N SER A 216 4.86 0.20 9.77
CA SER A 216 4.23 -0.74 10.73
C SER A 216 5.18 -1.81 11.30
N GLY A 217 6.48 -1.72 11.01
CA GLY A 217 7.54 -2.53 11.59
C GLY A 217 7.82 -3.86 10.89
N GLN A 218 7.12 -4.19 9.81
CA GLN A 218 7.34 -5.45 9.08
C GLN A 218 8.62 -5.40 8.24
N THR A 219 9.35 -6.52 8.21
CA THR A 219 10.41 -6.74 7.21
C THR A 219 9.79 -6.99 5.82
N ILE A 220 10.61 -6.98 4.79
CA ILE A 220 10.18 -7.23 3.40
C ILE A 220 9.54 -8.61 3.26
N GLU A 221 10.10 -9.65 3.87
CA GLU A 221 9.55 -11.00 3.83
C GLU A 221 8.20 -11.08 4.54
N ALA A 222 8.09 -10.46 5.73
CA ALA A 222 6.84 -10.44 6.49
C ALA A 222 5.74 -9.69 5.73
N PHE A 223 6.09 -8.57 5.08
CA PHE A 223 5.20 -7.82 4.21
C PHE A 223 4.73 -8.69 3.04
N LEU A 224 5.67 -9.30 2.30
CA LEU A 224 5.38 -10.16 1.16
C LEU A 224 4.45 -11.32 1.56
N ILE A 225 4.75 -12.05 2.64
CA ILE A 225 3.92 -13.15 3.15
C ILE A 225 2.50 -12.65 3.45
N SER A 226 2.39 -11.48 4.09
CA SER A 226 1.10 -10.91 4.50
C SER A 226 0.17 -10.60 3.33
N ILE A 227 0.71 -10.25 2.15
CA ILE A 227 -0.07 -9.91 0.95
C ILE A 227 -0.15 -11.03 -0.10
N SER A 228 0.67 -12.09 0.03
CA SER A 228 0.78 -13.19 -0.94
C SER A 228 -0.49 -14.04 -1.11
N HIS A 229 -1.51 -13.82 -0.29
CA HIS A 229 -2.81 -14.46 -0.44
C HIS A 229 -3.56 -13.96 -1.69
N ALA A 230 -3.25 -12.76 -2.18
CA ALA A 230 -3.87 -12.15 -3.35
C ALA A 230 -3.14 -12.49 -4.67
N PRO A 231 -3.85 -12.54 -5.81
CA PRO A 231 -3.27 -12.77 -7.13
C PRO A 231 -2.61 -11.48 -7.67
N LEU A 232 -1.49 -11.09 -7.07
CA LEU A 232 -0.80 -9.84 -7.41
C LEU A 232 -0.01 -9.97 -8.72
N PHE A 233 0.00 -8.89 -9.51
CA PHE A 233 0.78 -8.79 -10.74
C PHE A 233 2.25 -8.50 -10.45
N SER A 234 2.52 -7.54 -9.56
CA SER A 234 3.87 -7.24 -9.07
C SER A 234 3.87 -6.81 -7.61
N VAL A 235 5.01 -7.02 -6.96
CA VAL A 235 5.32 -6.46 -5.64
C VAL A 235 6.61 -5.65 -5.75
N GLY A 236 6.63 -4.45 -5.17
CA GLY A 236 7.75 -3.54 -5.31
C GLY A 236 8.05 -2.68 -4.09
N LEU A 237 9.01 -1.78 -4.28
CA LEU A 237 9.37 -0.74 -3.32
C LEU A 237 9.39 0.63 -3.98
N ASN A 238 8.90 1.64 -3.27
CA ASN A 238 8.88 3.02 -3.74
C ASN A 238 8.97 4.04 -2.61
N CYS A 239 9.29 5.28 -3.00
CA CYS A 239 9.37 6.43 -2.11
C CYS A 239 10.40 6.25 -0.97
N SER A 240 10.46 7.24 -0.07
CA SER A 240 11.33 7.39 1.10
C SER A 240 12.84 7.42 0.83
N LEU A 241 13.33 6.60 -0.08
CA LEU A 241 14.73 6.34 -0.34
C LEU A 241 15.04 6.48 -1.84
N GLY A 242 16.29 6.83 -2.15
CA GLY A 242 16.81 6.83 -3.52
C GLY A 242 17.15 5.42 -4.01
N ALA A 243 17.47 5.30 -5.30
CA ALA A 243 17.81 4.01 -5.92
C ALA A 243 19.03 3.34 -5.26
N LYS A 244 19.99 4.13 -4.79
CA LYS A 244 21.20 3.65 -4.10
C LYS A 244 20.87 3.01 -2.76
N GLU A 245 20.02 3.67 -1.97
CA GLU A 245 19.63 3.21 -0.64
C GLU A 245 18.66 2.02 -0.72
N LEU A 246 17.82 1.96 -1.76
CA LEU A 246 16.91 0.84 -1.99
C LEU A 246 17.59 -0.42 -2.53
N TYR A 247 18.82 -0.33 -3.05
CA TYR A 247 19.53 -1.46 -3.65
C TYR A 247 19.53 -2.76 -2.81
N PRO A 248 19.94 -2.76 -1.53
CA PRO A 248 19.91 -3.98 -0.71
C PRO A 248 18.48 -4.53 -0.50
N PHE A 249 17.49 -3.64 -0.37
CA PHE A 249 16.11 -4.02 -0.12
C PHE A 249 15.43 -4.59 -1.38
N VAL A 250 15.77 -4.06 -2.55
CA VAL A 250 15.32 -4.62 -3.84
C VAL A 250 15.94 -6.00 -4.07
N HIS A 251 17.20 -6.20 -3.69
CA HIS A 251 17.84 -7.52 -3.72
C HIS A 251 17.10 -8.53 -2.83
N ASP A 252 16.76 -8.15 -1.60
CA ASP A 252 16.06 -9.03 -0.66
C ASP A 252 14.63 -9.33 -1.15
N LEU A 253 13.90 -8.31 -1.62
CA LEU A 253 12.60 -8.48 -2.25
C LEU A 253 12.67 -9.41 -3.46
N HIS A 254 13.65 -9.22 -4.35
CA HIS A 254 13.85 -10.06 -5.52
C HIS A 254 14.01 -11.54 -5.17
N ARG A 255 14.80 -11.82 -4.13
CA ARG A 255 15.10 -13.18 -3.66
C ARG A 255 13.89 -13.84 -3.02
N ALA A 256 13.11 -13.10 -2.24
CA ALA A 256 11.95 -13.62 -1.52
C ALA A 256 10.69 -13.72 -2.39
N SER A 257 10.54 -12.85 -3.40
CA SER A 257 9.31 -12.71 -4.17
C SER A 257 9.11 -13.81 -5.21
N THR A 258 7.89 -14.34 -5.27
CA THR A 258 7.41 -15.18 -6.39
C THR A 258 6.78 -14.35 -7.51
N PHE A 259 6.35 -13.13 -7.21
CA PHE A 259 5.73 -12.19 -8.14
C PHE A 259 6.76 -11.47 -9.01
N ARG A 260 6.30 -10.71 -10.01
CA ARG A 260 7.14 -9.72 -10.69
C ARG A 260 7.59 -8.65 -9.70
N VAL A 261 8.77 -8.08 -9.92
CA VAL A 261 9.37 -7.09 -9.02
C VAL A 261 9.35 -5.71 -9.66
N SER A 262 8.82 -4.73 -8.95
CA SER A 262 8.81 -3.33 -9.37
C SER A 262 9.66 -2.46 -8.45
N VAL A 263 10.24 -1.39 -8.98
CA VAL A 263 10.87 -0.35 -8.17
C VAL A 263 10.63 1.03 -8.78
N HIS A 264 10.26 2.00 -7.96
CA HIS A 264 10.18 3.40 -8.37
C HIS A 264 10.74 4.31 -7.27
N PRO A 265 12.08 4.49 -7.24
CA PRO A 265 12.76 5.22 -6.18
C PRO A 265 12.61 6.75 -6.34
N ASN A 266 12.93 7.49 -5.28
CA ASN A 266 13.10 8.94 -5.39
C ASN A 266 14.34 9.29 -6.23
N ALA A 267 14.42 10.53 -6.72
CA ALA A 267 15.62 11.10 -7.34
C ALA A 267 16.68 11.43 -6.28
N GLY A 268 17.16 10.40 -5.58
CA GLY A 268 18.01 10.52 -4.40
C GLY A 268 17.22 10.88 -3.13
N LEU A 269 17.95 11.20 -2.06
CA LEU A 269 17.37 11.74 -0.84
C LEU A 269 17.13 13.25 -0.98
N PRO A 270 16.08 13.81 -0.36
CA PRO A 270 15.86 15.25 -0.40
C PRO A 270 16.99 16.00 0.31
N ASN A 271 17.39 17.14 -0.25
CA ASN A 271 18.36 18.04 0.36
C ASN A 271 17.73 18.84 1.52
N ALA A 272 18.51 19.69 2.20
CA ALA A 272 18.05 20.49 3.33
C ALA A 272 16.88 21.45 3.00
N PHE A 273 16.64 21.72 1.71
CA PHE A 273 15.53 22.56 1.23
C PHE A 273 14.35 21.73 0.71
N GLY A 274 14.37 20.40 0.89
CA GLY A 274 13.33 19.48 0.41
C GLY A 274 13.36 19.24 -1.11
N SER A 275 14.42 19.67 -1.80
CA SER A 275 14.58 19.47 -3.24
C SER A 275 15.41 18.21 -3.55
N TYR A 276 15.35 17.74 -4.80
CA TYR A 276 16.05 16.54 -5.26
C TYR A 276 17.09 16.90 -6.31
N ASP A 277 18.37 16.64 -6.00
CA ASP A 277 19.51 17.09 -6.81
C ASP A 277 20.06 16.00 -7.75
N GLN A 278 19.61 14.75 -7.61
CA GLN A 278 20.10 13.66 -8.45
C GLN A 278 19.75 13.90 -9.92
N SER A 279 20.73 13.72 -10.80
CA SER A 279 20.52 13.89 -12.23
C SER A 279 19.81 12.68 -12.86
N ALA A 280 19.16 12.90 -14.00
CA ALA A 280 18.52 11.84 -14.77
C ALA A 280 19.50 10.73 -15.21
N GLY A 281 20.76 11.08 -15.48
CA GLY A 281 21.80 10.12 -15.85
C GLY A 281 22.17 9.21 -14.67
N GLU A 282 22.49 9.80 -13.51
CA GLU A 282 22.81 9.05 -12.30
C GLU A 282 21.65 8.14 -11.86
N PHE A 283 20.42 8.66 -11.90
CA PHE A 283 19.23 7.87 -11.62
C PHE A 283 19.13 6.65 -12.55
N ALA A 284 19.30 6.86 -13.85
CA ALA A 284 19.22 5.80 -14.85
C ALA A 284 20.31 4.73 -14.66
N ASP A 285 21.53 5.13 -14.35
CA ASP A 285 22.64 4.20 -14.09
C ASP A 285 22.37 3.33 -12.86
N LEU A 286 21.82 3.91 -11.78
CA LEU A 286 21.48 3.18 -10.57
C LEU A 286 20.37 2.14 -10.80
N VAL A 287 19.26 2.53 -11.44
CA VAL A 287 18.18 1.56 -11.73
C VAL A 287 18.61 0.50 -12.75
N ARG A 288 19.44 0.87 -13.72
CA ARG A 288 20.04 -0.07 -14.67
C ARG A 288 20.92 -1.10 -13.97
N SER A 289 21.71 -0.70 -12.98
CA SER A 289 22.56 -1.63 -12.22
C SER A 289 21.76 -2.76 -11.57
N MET A 290 20.58 -2.45 -11.01
CA MET A 290 19.66 -3.46 -10.44
C MET A 290 19.01 -4.32 -11.52
N ALA A 291 18.62 -3.69 -12.64
CA ALA A 291 17.98 -4.39 -13.75
C ALA A 291 18.92 -5.40 -14.44
N GLU A 292 20.19 -5.06 -14.63
CA GLU A 292 21.20 -5.94 -15.24
C GLU A 292 21.53 -7.16 -14.38
N GLN A 293 21.27 -7.11 -13.07
CA GLN A 293 21.31 -8.29 -12.19
C GLN A 293 20.10 -9.24 -12.40
N GLY A 294 19.15 -8.86 -13.25
CA GLY A 294 17.92 -9.61 -13.50
C GLY A 294 16.91 -9.49 -12.36
N TRP A 295 16.92 -8.38 -11.62
CA TRP A 295 16.07 -8.22 -10.43
C TRP A 295 14.70 -7.63 -10.69
N LEU A 296 14.51 -6.94 -11.81
CA LEU A 296 13.37 -6.05 -12.02
C LEU A 296 12.53 -6.45 -13.23
N ASN A 297 11.23 -6.18 -13.15
CA ASN A 297 10.26 -6.28 -14.25
C ASN A 297 9.68 -4.91 -14.61
N ILE A 298 9.62 -3.99 -13.64
CA ILE A 298 9.02 -2.66 -13.80
C ILE A 298 9.91 -1.64 -13.09
N VAL A 299 10.22 -0.53 -13.77
CA VAL A 299 11.00 0.58 -13.22
C VAL A 299 10.26 1.88 -13.45
N GLY A 300 10.10 2.69 -12.40
CA GLY A 300 9.54 4.04 -12.51
C GLY A 300 10.31 5.04 -11.65
N GLY A 301 9.67 6.17 -11.35
CA GLY A 301 10.20 7.18 -10.43
C GLY A 301 9.17 7.65 -9.42
N CYS A 302 9.64 8.04 -8.24
CA CYS A 302 8.80 8.69 -7.21
C CYS A 302 9.29 10.14 -7.01
N CYS A 303 9.28 10.67 -5.78
CA CYS A 303 9.54 12.08 -5.51
C CYS A 303 10.84 12.58 -6.14
N GLY A 304 10.78 13.76 -6.77
CA GLY A 304 11.90 14.40 -7.46
C GLY A 304 12.14 13.92 -8.89
N THR A 305 11.53 12.81 -9.32
CA THR A 305 11.69 12.32 -10.69
C THR A 305 10.82 13.09 -11.68
N THR A 306 11.38 13.34 -12.86
CA THR A 306 10.75 14.14 -13.92
C THR A 306 10.71 13.37 -15.24
N PRO A 307 10.04 13.85 -16.30
CA PRO A 307 10.10 13.25 -17.63
C PRO A 307 11.53 13.03 -18.15
N ALA A 308 12.52 13.84 -17.73
CA ALA A 308 13.92 13.62 -18.08
C ALA A 308 14.49 12.33 -17.45
N HIS A 309 14.15 12.05 -16.18
CA HIS A 309 14.55 10.83 -15.47
C HIS A 309 13.94 9.59 -16.12
N ILE A 310 12.63 9.63 -16.40
CA ILE A 310 11.91 8.52 -17.05
C ILE A 310 12.46 8.24 -18.44
N ARG A 311 12.77 9.28 -19.22
CA ARG A 311 13.40 9.13 -20.55
C ARG A 311 14.78 8.49 -20.47
N ALA A 312 15.60 8.89 -19.49
CA ALA A 312 16.91 8.32 -19.28
C ALA A 312 16.83 6.84 -18.86
N ALA A 313 15.95 6.50 -17.92
CA ALA A 313 15.70 5.12 -17.49
C ALA A 313 15.18 4.25 -18.64
N ALA A 314 14.17 4.72 -19.39
CA ALA A 314 13.61 4.01 -20.55
C ALA A 314 14.67 3.73 -21.63
N LYS A 315 15.58 4.67 -21.88
CA LYS A 315 16.70 4.48 -22.80
C LYS A 315 17.70 3.46 -22.27
N ALA A 316 18.04 3.54 -20.98
CA ALA A 316 19.04 2.69 -20.34
C ALA A 316 18.61 1.22 -20.22
N LEU A 317 17.29 0.98 -20.11
CA LEU A 317 16.73 -0.35 -19.86
C LEU A 317 16.19 -1.08 -21.10
N ARG A 318 16.22 -0.44 -22.28
CA ARG A 318 15.61 -0.95 -23.52
C ARG A 318 16.03 -2.37 -23.88
N ASP A 319 17.31 -2.68 -23.72
CA ASP A 319 17.92 -3.96 -24.12
C ASP A 319 18.19 -4.88 -22.93
N VAL A 320 17.68 -4.54 -21.75
CA VAL A 320 17.84 -5.33 -20.53
C VAL A 320 16.66 -6.31 -20.40
N MET A 321 16.97 -7.59 -20.27
CA MET A 321 15.95 -8.63 -20.11
C MET A 321 15.27 -8.51 -18.74
N PRO A 322 13.94 -8.67 -18.67
CA PRO A 322 13.23 -8.62 -17.41
C PRO A 322 13.56 -9.86 -16.56
N ARG A 323 13.37 -9.70 -15.25
CA ARG A 323 13.43 -10.82 -14.30
C ARG A 323 12.46 -11.92 -14.73
N ARG A 324 12.95 -13.16 -14.78
CA ARG A 324 12.09 -14.35 -14.92
C ARG A 324 11.43 -14.65 -13.58
N SER A 325 10.13 -14.41 -13.48
CA SER A 325 9.37 -14.75 -12.28
C SER A 325 9.47 -16.25 -11.99
N ARG A 326 9.80 -16.60 -10.74
CA ARG A 326 9.80 -17.99 -10.26
C ARG A 326 8.38 -18.48 -9.99
N HIS A 327 7.47 -18.30 -10.94
CA HIS A 327 6.18 -18.96 -10.89
C HIS A 327 6.45 -20.46 -11.06
N ALA A 328 6.72 -21.15 -9.94
CA ALA A 328 6.37 -22.54 -9.84
C ALA A 328 4.87 -22.61 -10.15
N SER A 329 4.52 -23.49 -11.07
CA SER A 329 3.18 -23.98 -11.31
C SER A 329 2.65 -24.61 -10.01
N HIS A 330 2.28 -23.78 -9.04
CA HIS A 330 1.47 -24.22 -7.91
C HIS A 330 0.04 -24.14 -8.41
N SER A 331 -0.44 -25.27 -8.92
CA SER A 331 -1.86 -25.51 -9.06
C SER A 331 -2.54 -25.14 -7.74
N ILE A 332 -3.70 -24.50 -7.84
CA ILE A 332 -4.51 -24.05 -6.71
C ILE A 332 -4.80 -25.19 -5.71
N GLU A 333 -4.68 -26.45 -6.15
CA GLU A 333 -4.74 -27.66 -5.32
C GLU A 333 -3.76 -27.66 -4.13
N GLN A 334 -2.59 -27.01 -4.21
CA GLN A 334 -1.62 -26.99 -3.11
C GLN A 334 -1.92 -26.01 -1.97
N ARG A 335 -2.92 -25.12 -2.10
CA ARG A 335 -3.35 -24.28 -0.95
C ARG A 335 -4.05 -25.10 0.13
N ALA A 336 -4.61 -26.27 -0.20
CA ALA A 336 -5.15 -27.18 0.80
C ALA A 336 -4.05 -27.83 1.65
N THR A 337 -2.84 -28.00 1.11
CA THR A 337 -1.73 -28.68 1.79
C THR A 337 -0.92 -27.81 2.75
N THR A 338 -1.03 -26.47 2.72
CA THR A 338 -0.38 -25.61 3.72
C THR A 338 -1.14 -25.49 5.03
N ALA A 339 -2.41 -25.91 5.06
CA ALA A 339 -3.19 -25.98 6.30
C ALA A 339 -2.75 -27.15 7.18
N ALA A 340 -2.41 -28.31 6.59
CA ALA A 340 -2.06 -29.51 7.34
C ALA A 340 -0.80 -29.35 8.24
N PRO A 341 0.33 -28.79 7.78
CA PRO A 341 1.51 -28.58 8.65
C PRO A 341 1.28 -27.54 9.73
N VAL A 342 0.43 -26.53 9.47
CA VAL A 342 0.08 -25.50 10.46
C VAL A 342 -0.86 -26.09 11.52
N VAL A 343 -1.84 -26.89 11.11
CA VAL A 343 -2.72 -27.64 12.02
C VAL A 343 -1.90 -28.63 12.83
N GLU A 344 -1.00 -29.40 12.21
CA GLU A 344 -0.14 -30.38 12.87
C GLU A 344 0.85 -29.71 13.85
N ALA A 345 1.40 -28.54 13.50
CA ALA A 345 2.24 -27.75 14.41
C ALA A 345 1.45 -27.15 15.59
N VAL A 346 0.19 -26.75 15.37
CA VAL A 346 -0.71 -26.26 16.43
C VAL A 346 -1.17 -27.41 17.32
N GLU A 347 -1.44 -28.59 16.77
CA GLU A 347 -1.82 -29.80 17.50
C GLU A 347 -0.65 -30.42 18.29
N ALA A 348 0.59 -30.31 17.78
CA ALA A 348 1.80 -30.77 18.45
C ALA A 348 2.29 -29.82 19.56
N TRP A 349 1.77 -28.59 19.63
CA TRP A 349 2.19 -27.60 20.61
C TRP A 349 1.59 -27.90 21.99
N GLN A 350 2.44 -28.15 23.00
CA GLN A 350 2.03 -28.26 24.40
C GLN A 350 2.43 -27.01 25.20
N PRO A 351 1.51 -26.41 25.99
CA PRO A 351 1.83 -25.25 26.83
C PRO A 351 2.91 -25.58 27.87
N SER A 352 3.93 -24.73 28.01
CA SER A 352 4.92 -24.87 29.08
C SER A 352 4.27 -24.63 30.45
N HIS A 353 4.59 -25.50 31.42
CA HIS A 353 3.96 -25.56 32.75
C HIS A 353 4.67 -24.69 33.79
N GLU A 354 5.02 -23.45 33.47
CA GLU A 354 5.50 -22.51 34.50
C GLU A 354 4.31 -21.72 35.08
N LYS A 355 4.03 -21.95 36.36
CA LYS A 355 2.91 -21.35 37.08
C LYS A 355 3.04 -19.82 37.08
N PRO A 356 1.96 -19.06 36.81
CA PRO A 356 1.97 -17.62 36.94
C PRO A 356 2.27 -17.19 38.38
N THR A 357 3.08 -16.13 38.55
CA THR A 357 3.57 -15.58 39.83
C THR A 357 2.52 -14.80 40.65
N PHE A 358 1.23 -14.92 40.32
CA PHE A 358 0.15 -14.27 41.09
C PHE A 358 -0.95 -15.27 41.50
N ASN A 359 -1.52 -15.04 42.68
CA ASN A 359 -2.58 -15.87 43.26
C ASN A 359 -3.91 -15.61 42.55
N LEU A 360 -4.19 -16.40 41.51
CA LEU A 360 -5.42 -16.33 40.71
C LEU A 360 -6.71 -16.40 41.55
N PRO A 361 -6.84 -17.26 42.58
CA PRO A 361 -7.97 -17.23 43.52
C PRO A 361 -8.19 -15.88 44.22
N HIS A 362 -7.10 -15.22 44.65
CA HIS A 362 -7.19 -13.92 45.32
C HIS A 362 -7.68 -12.81 44.38
N LEU A 363 -7.20 -12.82 43.14
CA LEU A 363 -7.65 -11.88 42.11
C LEU A 363 -9.11 -12.11 41.72
N LEU A 364 -9.55 -13.37 41.59
CA LEU A 364 -10.94 -13.71 41.29
C LEU A 364 -11.88 -13.29 42.44
N SER A 365 -11.41 -13.40 43.69
CA SER A 365 -12.11 -12.87 44.87
C SER A 365 -12.26 -11.35 44.82
N MET A 366 -11.19 -10.62 44.47
CA MET A 366 -11.23 -9.16 44.30
C MET A 366 -12.20 -8.73 43.18
N ILE A 367 -12.15 -9.40 42.03
CA ILE A 367 -13.07 -9.11 40.91
C ILE A 367 -14.52 -9.41 41.29
N ALA A 368 -14.77 -10.48 42.05
CA ALA A 368 -16.10 -10.84 42.55
C ALA A 368 -16.63 -9.86 43.62
N SER A 369 -15.76 -9.07 44.24
CA SER A 369 -16.14 -8.03 45.21
C SER A 369 -16.46 -6.66 44.59
N ILE A 370 -16.36 -6.52 43.27
CA ILE A 370 -16.75 -5.29 42.56
C ILE A 370 -18.27 -5.31 42.34
N GLU A 371 -18.98 -4.50 43.11
CA GLU A 371 -20.46 -4.47 43.11
C GLU A 371 -21.06 -3.53 42.06
N ASP A 372 -20.27 -2.59 41.52
CA ASP A 372 -20.76 -1.62 40.53
C ASP A 372 -20.24 -1.90 39.11
N GLU A 373 -21.16 -1.80 38.14
CA GLU A 373 -20.91 -2.16 36.75
C GLU A 373 -19.92 -1.22 36.05
N ALA A 374 -19.84 0.04 36.47
CA ALA A 374 -18.93 1.03 35.92
C ALA A 374 -17.46 0.73 36.29
N THR A 375 -17.20 0.39 37.55
CA THR A 375 -15.89 -0.05 38.05
C THR A 375 -15.48 -1.38 37.45
N LEU A 376 -16.42 -2.33 37.29
CA LEU A 376 -16.12 -3.62 36.63
C LEU A 376 -15.73 -3.42 35.16
N ARG A 377 -16.43 -2.55 34.42
CA ARG A 377 -16.09 -2.20 33.03
C ARG A 377 -14.78 -1.42 32.93
N ALA A 378 -14.54 -0.47 33.83
CA ALA A 378 -13.29 0.30 33.89
C ALA A 378 -12.09 -0.62 34.19
N PHE A 379 -12.22 -1.51 35.18
CA PHE A 379 -11.23 -2.52 35.53
C PHE A 379 -10.95 -3.47 34.36
N LYS A 380 -11.98 -4.08 33.75
CA LYS A 380 -11.80 -4.94 32.56
C LYS A 380 -11.10 -4.22 31.40
N SER A 381 -11.50 -2.99 31.11
CA SER A 381 -10.94 -2.23 29.98
C SER A 381 -9.44 -1.94 30.12
N ARG A 382 -8.96 -1.71 31.34
CA ARG A 382 -7.54 -1.42 31.64
C ARG A 382 -6.74 -2.69 31.91
N PHE A 383 -7.29 -3.61 32.70
CA PHE A 383 -6.59 -4.81 33.17
C PHE A 383 -6.46 -5.90 32.11
N ASP A 384 -7.47 -6.10 31.23
CA ASP A 384 -7.42 -7.19 30.24
C ASP A 384 -6.45 -6.89 29.09
N LYS A 385 -6.29 -5.61 28.69
CA LYS A 385 -5.38 -5.23 27.60
C LYS A 385 -3.91 -5.31 28.03
N GLU A 386 -3.54 -4.65 29.14
CA GLU A 386 -2.16 -4.64 29.63
C GLU A 386 -1.70 -6.02 30.10
N ARG A 387 -2.57 -6.79 30.78
CA ARG A 387 -2.23 -8.14 31.21
C ARG A 387 -2.15 -9.11 30.02
N ALA A 388 -3.00 -8.98 29.00
CA ALA A 388 -2.86 -9.79 27.80
C ALA A 388 -1.55 -9.47 27.05
N LEU A 389 -1.13 -8.20 27.02
CA LEU A 389 0.17 -7.80 26.50
C LEU A 389 1.31 -8.40 27.33
N TYR A 390 1.26 -8.27 28.67
CA TYR A 390 2.24 -8.87 29.56
C TYR A 390 2.34 -10.38 29.37
N HIS A 391 1.23 -11.11 29.31
CA HIS A 391 1.26 -12.55 29.06
C HIS A 391 1.77 -12.91 27.68
N SER A 392 1.45 -12.10 26.67
CA SER A 392 1.97 -12.25 25.31
C SER A 392 3.51 -12.07 25.32
N GLU A 393 4.00 -11.06 26.01
CA GLU A 393 5.42 -10.75 26.18
C GLU A 393 6.15 -11.85 26.96
N GLN A 394 5.63 -12.27 28.11
CA GLN A 394 6.22 -13.35 28.90
C GLN A 394 6.24 -14.68 28.13
N ALA A 395 5.18 -14.97 27.35
CA ALA A 395 5.17 -16.14 26.48
C ALA A 395 6.29 -16.04 25.43
N MET A 396 6.47 -14.88 24.78
CA MET A 396 7.55 -14.67 23.82
C MET A 396 8.93 -14.80 24.46
N LEU A 397 9.14 -14.21 25.65
CA LEU A 397 10.39 -14.34 26.42
C LEU A 397 10.68 -15.79 26.83
N ALA A 398 9.65 -16.59 27.06
CA ALA A 398 9.73 -18.02 27.33
C ALA A 398 9.90 -18.88 26.05
N GLY A 399 10.05 -18.27 24.88
CA GLY A 399 10.28 -18.96 23.60
C GLY A 399 9.02 -19.32 22.82
N ALA A 400 7.87 -18.71 23.12
CA ALA A 400 6.68 -18.85 22.28
C ALA A 400 6.87 -18.12 20.95
N HIS A 401 6.72 -18.86 19.86
CA HIS A 401 6.83 -18.33 18.49
C HIS A 401 5.45 -17.97 17.89
N LEU A 402 4.36 -18.40 18.54
CA LEU A 402 2.98 -18.11 18.15
C LEU A 402 2.14 -17.85 19.41
N ILE A 403 1.18 -16.92 19.32
CA ILE A 403 0.30 -16.55 20.42
C ILE A 403 -1.15 -16.83 20.01
N GLY A 404 -1.75 -17.85 20.60
CA GLY A 404 -3.19 -18.11 20.44
C GLY A 404 -4.02 -17.09 21.22
N ARG A 405 -4.97 -16.44 20.55
CA ARG A 405 -5.98 -15.58 21.21
C ARG A 405 -7.37 -16.12 20.91
N PHE A 406 -8.10 -16.47 21.96
CA PHE A 406 -9.51 -16.86 21.86
C PHE A 406 -10.38 -15.64 22.09
N GLN A 407 -11.11 -15.21 21.05
CA GLN A 407 -12.13 -14.18 21.18
C GLN A 407 -13.47 -14.87 21.42
N TYR A 408 -13.99 -14.76 22.64
CA TYR A 408 -15.33 -15.25 22.95
C TYR A 408 -16.36 -14.28 22.36
N LEU A 409 -16.97 -14.63 21.23
CA LEU A 409 -18.13 -13.93 20.71
C LEU A 409 -19.29 -14.14 21.69
N ARG A 410 -19.68 -13.07 22.37
CA ARG A 410 -20.85 -13.09 23.26
C ARG A 410 -22.09 -12.79 22.42
N GLU A 411 -22.58 -13.80 21.69
CA GLU A 411 -24.00 -13.78 21.30
C GLU A 411 -24.84 -13.85 22.57
N GLU A 412 -25.92 -13.07 22.61
CA GLU A 412 -26.79 -12.88 23.77
C GLU A 412 -27.05 -14.20 24.53
N GLY A 413 -26.41 -14.33 25.70
CA GLY A 413 -26.81 -15.28 26.73
C GLY A 413 -26.24 -16.71 26.69
N ARG A 414 -25.35 -17.12 25.76
CA ARG A 414 -24.72 -18.45 25.84
C ARG A 414 -23.25 -18.46 25.45
N LEU A 415 -22.38 -18.73 26.43
CA LEU A 415 -21.02 -19.23 26.19
C LEU A 415 -21.11 -20.61 25.52
N ARG A 416 -20.97 -20.69 24.20
CA ARG A 416 -20.66 -21.94 23.52
C ARG A 416 -19.20 -21.89 23.08
N ARG A 417 -18.42 -22.92 23.47
CA ARG A 417 -17.19 -23.26 22.75
C ARG A 417 -17.62 -23.73 21.36
N SER A 418 -17.13 -23.09 20.30
CA SER A 418 -17.18 -23.69 18.97
C SER A 418 -16.31 -24.95 19.00
N ALA A 419 -16.90 -26.09 18.63
CA ALA A 419 -16.20 -27.35 18.44
C ALA A 419 -15.41 -27.33 17.12
#